data_AF-T0Z351-F1
#
_entry.id   AF-T0Z351-F1
#
_cell.length_a   1.000
_cell.length_b   1.000
_cell.length_c   1.000
_cell.angle_alpha   90.00
_cell.angle_beta   90.00
_cell.angle_gamma   90.00
#
_symmetry.space_group_name_H-M   'P 1'
#
loop_
_entity.id
_entity.type
_entity.pdbx_description
1 polymer ?
#
loop_
_entity_poly.entity_id
_entity_poly.type
_entity_poly.pdbx_seq_one_letter_code
_entity_poly.pdbx_strand_id
1 'polypeptide(L)'
;MKTSFVRIALTILAALLVLCSGSDDIFAKDLTVAPVAPLPDIHLSFGNGNPEPSQVAMTVELFLLLTVLSLAPAILVMMTSFTRIVVVLSFLRQALGTAQVPPNQVLIGLSLFLTFFIMAPVWQTMNKTAITPYLDKKIGSDEALTRGMAPVRDFMFRQVRKKDLAMFERIAH
;
A
#
# COMPACT_ATOMS: atom_id res chain seq x y z
N MET A 1 28.27 6.74 -7.43
CA MET A 1 27.15 6.13 -6.67
C MET A 1 25.77 6.50 -7.22
N LYS A 2 25.53 7.74 -7.70
CA LYS A 2 24.24 8.22 -8.24
C LYS A 2 23.76 7.51 -9.53
N THR A 3 24.66 6.96 -10.34
CA THR A 3 24.37 6.35 -11.65
C THR A 3 23.93 4.88 -11.57
N SER A 4 24.34 4.11 -10.56
CA SER A 4 23.89 2.71 -10.41
C SER A 4 22.46 2.61 -9.86
N PHE A 5 22.06 3.53 -8.97
CA PHE A 5 20.70 3.54 -8.42
C PHE A 5 19.64 3.85 -9.48
N VAL A 6 19.93 4.80 -10.39
CA VAL A 6 19.06 5.14 -11.53
C VAL A 6 18.93 3.97 -12.51
N ARG A 7 20.01 3.23 -12.75
CA ARG A 7 20.00 2.04 -13.61
C ARG A 7 19.19 0.89 -13.00
N ILE A 8 19.34 0.64 -11.70
CA ILE A 8 18.58 -0.40 -10.98
C ILE A 8 17.09 -0.05 -10.96
N ALA A 9 16.75 1.22 -10.70
CA ALA A 9 15.36 1.69 -10.75
C ALA A 9 14.75 1.59 -12.16
N LEU A 10 15.53 1.88 -13.21
CA LEU A 10 15.09 1.76 -14.61
C LEU A 10 14.90 0.29 -15.02
N THR A 11 15.75 -0.63 -14.55
CA THR A 11 15.60 -2.07 -14.81
C THR A 11 14.41 -2.68 -14.07
N ILE A 12 14.12 -2.22 -12.84
CA ILE A 12 12.93 -2.67 -12.09
C ILE A 12 11.66 -2.14 -12.74
N LEU A 13 11.66 -0.88 -13.22
CA LEU A 13 10.53 -0.30 -13.94
C LEU A 13 10.29 -0.98 -15.29
N ALA A 14 11.36 -1.31 -16.03
CA ALA A 14 11.25 -2.06 -17.28
C ALA A 14 10.76 -3.50 -17.06
N ALA A 15 11.22 -4.17 -15.99
CA ALA A 15 10.72 -5.50 -15.62
C ALA A 15 9.24 -5.48 -15.22
N LEU A 16 8.82 -4.46 -14.47
CA LEU A 16 7.42 -4.27 -14.07
C LEU A 16 6.51 -3.99 -15.28
N LEU A 17 7.03 -3.30 -16.30
CA LEU A 17 6.30 -2.98 -17.53
C LEU A 17 6.20 -4.19 -18.46
N VAL A 18 7.24 -5.04 -18.52
CA VAL A 18 7.22 -6.31 -19.27
C VAL A 18 6.24 -7.33 -18.65
N LEU A 19 6.10 -7.35 -17.32
CA LEU A 19 5.08 -8.18 -16.66
C LEU A 19 3.64 -7.72 -16.94
N CYS A 20 3.44 -6.46 -17.35
CA CYS A 20 2.10 -5.92 -17.59
C CYS A 20 1.60 -6.14 -19.03
N SER A 21 2.50 -6.44 -19.99
CA SER A 21 2.15 -6.69 -21.39
C SER A 21 1.76 -8.15 -21.69
N GLY A 22 1.78 -9.03 -20.69
CA GLY A 22 1.56 -10.48 -20.86
C GLY A 22 0.18 -11.00 -20.46
N SER A 23 -0.81 -10.14 -20.17
CA SER A 23 -2.05 -10.55 -19.48
C SER A 23 -3.30 -10.73 -20.33
N ASP A 24 -3.23 -10.69 -21.67
CA ASP A 24 -4.44 -10.81 -22.50
C ASP A 24 -4.89 -12.27 -22.78
N ASP A 25 -4.07 -13.29 -22.50
CA ASP A 25 -4.36 -14.69 -22.87
C ASP A 25 -4.83 -15.62 -21.72
N ILE A 26 -4.96 -15.13 -20.47
CA ILE A 26 -5.11 -16.02 -19.30
C ILE A 26 -6.58 -16.41 -18.99
N PHE A 27 -7.60 -15.83 -19.63
CA PHE A 27 -9.00 -16.05 -19.20
C PHE A 27 -9.81 -17.12 -19.97
N ALA A 28 -9.25 -17.86 -20.94
CA ALA A 28 -10.06 -18.74 -21.81
C ALA A 28 -9.56 -20.16 -22.09
N LYS A 29 -8.56 -20.70 -21.38
CA LYS A 29 -8.14 -22.11 -21.53
C LYS A 29 -8.05 -22.83 -20.18
N ASP A 30 -9.22 -23.27 -19.71
CA ASP A 30 -9.33 -24.33 -18.72
C ASP A 30 -9.27 -25.71 -19.41
N LEU A 31 -8.74 -26.71 -18.69
CA LEU A 31 -8.49 -28.12 -19.05
C LEU A 31 -7.29 -28.46 -19.97
N THR A 32 -6.07 -28.14 -19.52
CA THR A 32 -4.97 -29.12 -19.61
C THR A 32 -4.07 -28.97 -18.39
N VAL A 33 -3.98 -30.03 -17.58
CA VAL A 33 -3.00 -30.15 -16.50
C VAL A 33 -1.59 -30.05 -17.11
N ALA A 34 -0.97 -28.87 -17.01
CA ALA A 34 0.45 -28.69 -17.26
C ALA A 34 1.19 -28.90 -15.92
N PRO A 35 2.37 -29.55 -15.93
CA PRO A 35 3.03 -29.99 -14.72
C PRO A 35 3.36 -28.76 -13.87
N VAL A 36 3.03 -28.85 -12.58
CA VAL A 36 3.43 -27.89 -11.56
C VAL A 36 4.94 -27.73 -11.69
N ALA A 37 5.40 -26.60 -12.25
CA ALA A 37 6.80 -26.23 -12.18
C ALA A 37 7.19 -26.31 -10.69
N PRO A 38 8.30 -26.95 -10.33
CA PRO A 38 8.68 -27.08 -8.94
C PRO A 38 8.78 -25.68 -8.39
N LEU A 39 7.86 -25.35 -7.47
CA LEU A 39 7.94 -24.16 -6.66
C LEU A 39 9.38 -24.11 -6.14
N PRO A 40 10.10 -22.98 -6.28
CA PRO A 40 11.33 -22.79 -5.57
C PRO A 40 11.01 -23.06 -4.10
N ASP A 41 11.54 -24.15 -3.56
CA ASP A 41 11.35 -24.51 -2.16
C ASP A 41 11.86 -23.32 -1.35
N ILE A 42 10.94 -22.54 -0.77
CA ILE A 42 11.29 -21.53 0.22
C ILE A 42 11.64 -22.33 1.46
N HIS A 43 12.86 -22.87 1.50
CA HIS A 43 13.44 -23.47 2.68
C HIS A 43 13.66 -22.36 3.70
N LEU A 44 12.64 -22.11 4.52
CA LEU A 44 12.79 -21.47 5.82
C LEU A 44 13.57 -22.45 6.70
N SER A 45 14.88 -22.54 6.47
CA SER A 45 15.77 -23.36 7.27
C SER A 45 15.88 -22.72 8.66
N PHE A 46 15.08 -23.24 9.58
CA PHE A 46 15.26 -22.98 11.00
C PHE A 46 16.61 -23.58 11.38
N GLY A 47 17.59 -22.71 11.62
CA GLY A 47 18.97 -23.08 11.91
C GLY A 47 19.04 -24.23 12.91
N ASN A 48 19.79 -25.27 12.51
CA ASN A 48 20.32 -26.39 13.28
C ASN A 48 19.98 -26.38 14.78
N GLY A 49 18.99 -27.18 15.20
CA GLY A 49 18.99 -28.05 16.39
C GLY A 49 19.39 -27.53 17.79
N ASN A 50 19.85 -26.30 17.94
CA ASN A 50 20.26 -25.68 19.19
C ASN A 50 19.53 -24.33 19.29
N PRO A 51 18.58 -24.19 20.23
CA PRO A 51 17.85 -22.95 20.42
C PRO A 51 18.75 -21.91 21.10
N GLU A 52 19.64 -21.28 20.33
CA GLU A 52 20.18 -19.98 20.71
C GLU A 52 18.99 -18.99 20.70
N PRO A 53 18.59 -18.41 21.84
CA PRO A 53 17.42 -17.54 21.93
C PRO A 53 17.46 -16.35 20.94
N SER A 54 18.66 -15.98 20.49
CA SER A 54 18.92 -14.89 19.55
C SER A 54 18.47 -15.18 18.11
N GLN A 55 18.60 -16.40 17.60
CA GLN A 55 18.24 -16.73 16.21
C GLN A 55 16.73 -16.88 16.02
N VAL A 56 16.04 -17.38 17.05
CA VAL A 56 14.57 -17.44 17.07
C VAL A 56 13.99 -16.03 17.13
N ALA A 57 14.59 -15.12 17.91
CA ALA A 57 14.16 -13.72 17.99
C ALA A 57 14.26 -12.99 16.63
N MET A 58 15.38 -13.15 15.91
CA MET A 58 15.57 -12.53 14.59
C MET A 58 14.58 -13.04 13.54
N THR A 59 14.30 -14.35 13.54
CA THR A 59 13.32 -14.94 12.62
C THR A 59 11.90 -14.45 12.91
N VAL A 60 11.52 -14.36 14.18
CA VAL A 60 10.21 -13.85 14.60
C VAL A 60 10.06 -12.35 14.30
N GLU A 61 11.10 -11.55 14.54
CA GLU A 61 11.12 -10.12 14.23
C GLU A 61 10.96 -9.86 12.72
N LEU A 62 11.70 -10.62 11.88
CA LEU A 62 11.56 -10.54 10.43
C LEU A 62 10.15 -10.93 9.97
N PHE A 63 9.58 -12.00 10.53
CA PHE A 63 8.22 -12.43 10.21
C PHE A 63 7.18 -11.36 10.56
N LEU A 64 7.32 -10.73 11.74
CA LEU A 64 6.46 -9.62 12.16
C LEU A 64 6.60 -8.42 11.22
N LEU A 65 7.83 -8.06 10.86
CA LEU A 65 8.09 -6.95 9.93
C LEU A 65 7.46 -7.19 8.55
N LEU A 66 7.60 -8.40 7.99
CA LEU A 66 6.98 -8.78 6.71
C LEU A 66 5.44 -8.73 6.79
N THR A 67 4.88 -9.16 7.92
CA THR A 67 3.43 -9.11 8.16
C THR A 67 2.93 -7.66 8.17
N VAL A 68 3.61 -6.77 8.89
CA VAL A 68 3.27 -5.34 8.93
C VAL A 68 3.42 -4.70 7.54
N LEU A 69 4.49 -5.04 6.81
CA LEU A 69 4.75 -4.50 5.49
C LEU A 69 3.69 -4.92 4.45
N SER A 70 3.19 -6.15 4.54
CA SER A 70 2.11 -6.66 3.68
C SER A 70 0.79 -5.92 3.92
N LEU A 71 0.49 -5.57 5.16
CA LEU A 71 -0.76 -4.92 5.55
C LEU A 71 -0.72 -3.39 5.36
N ALA A 72 0.47 -2.79 5.41
CA ALA A 72 0.71 -1.36 5.23
C ALA A 72 0.05 -0.73 3.98
N PRO A 73 0.18 -1.29 2.75
CA PRO A 73 -0.44 -0.69 1.56
C PRO A 73 -1.98 -0.67 1.64
N ALA A 74 -2.59 -1.70 2.22
CA ALA A 74 -4.04 -1.76 2.38
C ALA A 74 -4.54 -0.69 3.36
N ILE A 75 -3.88 -0.55 4.52
CA ILE A 75 -4.21 0.49 5.50
C ILE A 75 -4.02 1.89 4.89
N LEU A 76 -2.91 2.12 4.18
CA LEU A 76 -2.63 3.41 3.56
C LEU A 76 -3.79 3.83 2.63
N VAL A 77 -4.22 2.93 1.76
CA VAL A 77 -5.34 3.18 0.85
C VAL A 77 -6.63 3.47 1.63
N MET A 78 -6.93 2.72 2.69
CA MET A 78 -8.12 2.93 3.52
C MET A 78 -8.12 4.25 4.32
N MET A 79 -6.95 4.76 4.70
CA MET A 79 -6.82 6.05 5.41
C MET A 79 -7.01 7.26 4.49
N THR A 80 -7.10 7.06 3.17
CA THR A 80 -7.23 8.14 2.18
C THR A 80 -8.65 8.23 1.61
N SER A 81 -8.84 9.11 0.62
CA SER A 81 -10.12 9.26 -0.09
C SER A 81 -10.45 8.10 -1.05
N PHE A 82 -9.54 7.14 -1.26
CA PHE A 82 -9.69 6.07 -2.24
C PHE A 82 -11.02 5.31 -2.10
N THR A 83 -11.35 4.84 -0.89
CA THR A 83 -12.54 4.02 -0.63
C THR A 83 -13.82 4.74 -1.06
N ARG A 84 -13.93 6.05 -0.79
CA ARG A 84 -15.11 6.83 -1.19
C ARG A 84 -15.22 6.94 -2.71
N ILE A 85 -14.10 7.17 -3.40
CA ILE A 85 -14.07 7.35 -4.86
C ILE A 85 -14.42 6.04 -5.56
N VAL A 86 -13.79 4.92 -5.17
CA VAL A 86 -14.10 3.59 -5.72
C VAL A 86 -15.58 3.25 -5.57
N VAL A 87 -16.15 3.47 -4.38
CA VAL A 87 -17.55 3.13 -4.11
C VAL A 87 -18.50 3.97 -4.97
N VAL A 88 -18.26 5.28 -5.09
CA VAL A 88 -19.09 6.17 -5.92
C VAL A 88 -19.00 5.76 -7.40
N LEU A 89 -17.80 5.50 -7.92
CA LEU A 89 -17.63 5.07 -9.31
C LEU A 89 -18.21 3.67 -9.56
N SER A 90 -18.19 2.79 -8.55
CA SER A 90 -18.78 1.45 -8.63
C SER A 90 -20.32 1.52 -8.67
N PHE A 91 -20.93 2.41 -7.89
CA PHE A 91 -22.36 2.70 -7.99
C PHE A 91 -22.72 3.35 -9.32
N LEU A 92 -21.88 4.25 -9.84
CA LEU A 92 -22.08 4.82 -11.16
C LEU A 92 -22.05 3.74 -12.25
N ARG A 93 -21.10 2.80 -12.20
CA ARG A 93 -21.07 1.65 -13.11
C ARG A 93 -22.36 0.85 -13.06
N GLN A 94 -22.87 0.55 -11.86
CA GLN A 94 -24.12 -0.19 -11.69
C GLN A 94 -25.31 0.59 -12.28
N ALA A 95 -25.32 1.91 -12.11
CA ALA A 95 -26.39 2.80 -12.56
C ALA A 95 -26.45 2.97 -14.09
N LEU A 96 -25.35 2.74 -14.82
CA LEU A 96 -25.33 2.82 -16.29
C LEU A 96 -26.10 1.68 -16.97
N GLY A 97 -26.50 0.64 -16.24
CA GLY A 97 -27.34 -0.46 -16.74
C GLY A 97 -26.68 -1.33 -17.82
N THR A 98 -25.43 -1.04 -18.19
CA THR A 98 -24.65 -1.77 -19.18
C THR A 98 -23.77 -2.82 -18.49
N ALA A 99 -23.64 -3.99 -19.11
CA ALA A 99 -22.76 -5.02 -18.60
C ALA A 99 -21.30 -4.62 -18.82
N GLN A 100 -20.54 -4.51 -17.72
CA GLN A 100 -19.07 -4.56 -17.69
C GLN A 100 -18.27 -3.39 -18.29
N VAL A 101 -18.92 -2.30 -18.73
CA VAL A 101 -18.22 -1.05 -19.03
C VAL A 101 -18.48 -0.02 -17.93
N PRO A 102 -17.45 0.55 -17.26
CA PRO A 102 -15.99 0.30 -17.38
C PRO A 102 -15.48 -0.92 -16.57
N PRO A 103 -14.35 -1.55 -16.97
CA PRO A 103 -13.78 -2.70 -16.26
C PRO A 103 -13.22 -2.30 -14.87
N ASN A 104 -13.18 -3.25 -13.94
CA ASN A 104 -12.75 -3.00 -12.55
C ASN A 104 -11.34 -2.39 -12.45
N GLN A 105 -10.42 -2.83 -13.30
CA GLN A 105 -9.05 -2.29 -13.36
C GLN A 105 -9.04 -0.78 -13.69
N VAL A 106 -9.89 -0.33 -14.61
CA VAL A 106 -10.00 1.09 -14.97
C VAL A 106 -10.60 1.90 -13.82
N LEU A 107 -11.61 1.37 -13.12
CA LEU A 107 -12.17 2.03 -11.95
C LEU A 107 -11.14 2.22 -10.84
N ILE A 108 -10.35 1.19 -10.56
CA ILE A 108 -9.28 1.25 -9.55
C ILE A 108 -8.20 2.25 -9.98
N GLY A 109 -7.77 2.22 -11.24
CA GLY A 109 -6.77 3.14 -11.79
C GLY A 109 -7.22 4.61 -11.70
N LEU A 110 -8.45 4.91 -12.13
CA LEU A 110 -9.05 6.24 -12.01
C LEU A 110 -9.14 6.68 -10.55
N SER A 111 -9.53 5.77 -9.65
CA SER A 111 -9.66 6.06 -8.23
C SER A 111 -8.32 6.37 -7.57
N LEU A 112 -7.26 5.64 -7.91
CA LEU A 112 -5.92 5.93 -7.42
C LEU A 112 -5.43 7.29 -7.93
N PHE A 113 -5.60 7.58 -9.22
CA PHE A 113 -5.19 8.86 -9.79
C PHE A 113 -5.90 10.05 -9.13
N LEU A 114 -7.23 9.95 -8.96
CA LEU A 114 -8.01 10.97 -8.25
C LEU A 114 -7.61 11.08 -6.78
N THR A 115 -7.27 9.97 -6.14
CA THR A 115 -6.75 9.97 -4.76
C THR A 115 -5.43 10.73 -4.70
N PHE A 116 -4.49 10.50 -5.63
CA PHE A 116 -3.25 11.27 -5.71
C PHE A 116 -3.51 12.78 -5.88
N PHE A 117 -4.46 13.13 -6.74
CA PHE A 117 -4.84 14.52 -6.94
C PHE A 117 -5.38 15.18 -5.67
N ILE A 118 -6.29 14.51 -4.94
CA ILE A 118 -6.91 15.04 -3.71
C ILE A 118 -5.91 15.07 -2.54
N MET A 119 -4.96 14.13 -2.50
CA MET A 119 -3.96 14.00 -1.43
C MET A 119 -2.74 14.93 -1.61
N ALA A 120 -2.57 15.57 -2.76
CA ALA A 120 -1.47 16.50 -3.02
C ALA A 120 -1.14 17.48 -1.86
N PRO A 121 -2.10 18.20 -1.24
CA PRO A 121 -1.79 19.12 -0.12
C PRO A 121 -1.30 18.42 1.16
N VAL A 122 -1.73 17.18 1.40
CA VAL A 122 -1.30 16.39 2.57
C VAL A 122 0.17 16.00 2.40
N TRP A 123 0.56 15.52 1.21
CA TRP A 123 1.96 15.20 0.92
C TRP A 123 2.87 16.42 0.92
N GLN A 124 2.40 17.56 0.40
CA GLN A 124 3.16 18.80 0.45
C GLN A 124 3.43 19.25 1.89
N THR A 125 2.43 19.14 2.76
CA THR A 125 2.58 19.48 4.18
C THR A 125 3.54 18.52 4.87
N MET A 126 3.33 17.21 4.71
CA MET A 126 4.20 16.16 5.26
C MET A 126 5.66 16.30 4.79
N ASN A 127 5.87 16.63 3.52
CA ASN A 127 7.21 16.83 2.98
C ASN A 127 7.93 18.03 3.62
N LYS A 128 7.20 19.12 3.87
CA LYS A 128 7.74 20.33 4.52
C LYS A 128 7.96 20.15 6.01
N THR A 129 7.09 19.44 6.72
CA THR A 129 7.12 19.33 8.19
C THR A 129 7.93 18.15 8.72
N ALA A 130 8.05 17.06 7.97
CA ALA A 130 8.70 15.84 8.41
C ALA A 130 9.86 15.41 7.49
N ILE A 131 9.61 15.24 6.19
CA ILE A 131 10.60 14.61 5.28
C ILE A 131 11.84 15.50 5.08
N THR A 132 11.64 16.75 4.66
CA THR A 132 12.76 17.70 4.44
C THR A 132 13.60 17.92 5.70
N PRO A 133 13.03 18.23 6.88
CA PRO A 133 13.82 18.41 8.09
C PRO A 133 14.49 17.12 8.60
N TYR A 134 13.91 15.94 8.35
CA TYR A 134 14.53 14.66 8.68
C TYR A 134 15.76 14.38 7.80
N LEU A 135 15.65 14.63 6.49
CA LEU A 135 16.78 14.49 5.56
C LEU A 135 17.90 15.51 5.86
N ASP A 136 17.54 16.71 6.30
CA ASP A 136 18.47 17.74 6.76
C ASP A 136 19.06 17.45 8.16
N LYS A 137 18.69 16.33 8.79
CA LYS A 137 19.08 15.94 10.17
C LYS A 137 18.75 16.99 11.24
N LYS A 138 17.72 17.81 11.00
CA LYS A 138 17.23 18.83 11.94
C LYS A 138 16.31 18.24 13.01
N ILE A 139 15.73 17.06 12.76
CA ILE A 139 14.82 16.35 13.68
C ILE A 139 15.19 14.87 13.78
N GLY A 140 14.91 14.26 14.93
CA GLY A 140 15.04 12.82 15.14
C GLY A 140 13.91 12.02 14.47
N SER A 141 14.11 10.71 14.34
CA SER A 141 13.14 9.79 13.71
C SER A 141 11.77 9.80 14.39
N ASP A 142 11.72 9.85 15.72
CA ASP A 142 10.47 9.85 16.49
C ASP A 142 9.66 11.13 16.28
N GLU A 143 10.37 12.27 16.22
CA GLU A 143 9.74 13.56 15.97
C GLU A 143 9.28 13.70 14.52
N ALA A 144 10.05 13.17 13.57
CA ALA A 144 9.65 13.09 12.16
C ALA A 144 8.37 12.27 11.99
N LEU A 145 8.24 11.14 12.70
CA LEU A 145 7.04 10.31 12.68
C LEU A 145 5.83 11.08 13.24
N THR A 146 6.00 11.73 14.40
CA THR A 146 4.91 12.51 15.03
C THR A 146 4.43 13.66 14.15
N ARG A 147 5.37 14.44 13.58
CA ARG A 147 5.06 15.55 12.67
C ARG A 147 4.52 15.08 11.32
N GLY A 148 4.90 13.89 10.86
CA GLY A 148 4.42 13.27 9.63
C GLY A 148 2.99 12.73 9.75
N MET A 149 2.60 12.24 10.93
CA MET A 149 1.25 11.76 11.21
C MET A 149 0.21 12.89 11.33
N ALA A 150 0.61 14.07 11.83
CA ALA A 150 -0.27 15.22 12.02
C ALA A 150 -1.11 15.60 10.77
N PRO A 151 -0.53 15.82 9.57
CA PRO A 151 -1.33 16.20 8.39
C PRO A 151 -2.30 15.11 7.94
N VAL A 152 -1.98 13.83 8.14
CA VAL A 152 -2.90 12.71 7.84
C VAL A 152 -4.07 12.70 8.81
N ARG A 153 -3.79 12.89 10.10
CA ARG A 153 -4.81 12.99 11.15
C ARG A 153 -5.75 14.17 10.91
N ASP A 154 -5.21 15.33 10.56
CA ASP A 154 -6.01 16.52 10.24
C ASP A 154 -6.91 16.30 9.02
N PHE A 155 -6.40 15.62 7.99
CA PHE A 155 -7.22 15.22 6.85
C PHE A 155 -8.39 14.33 7.29
N MET A 156 -8.15 13.32 8.11
CA MET A 156 -9.18 12.41 8.60
C MET A 156 -10.24 13.15 9.44
N PHE A 157 -9.83 14.03 10.37
CA PHE A 157 -10.78 14.78 11.19
C PHE A 157 -11.71 15.69 10.38
N ARG A 158 -11.26 16.22 9.24
CA ARG A 158 -12.10 17.00 8.33
C ARG A 158 -13.18 16.13 7.65
N GLN A 159 -12.97 14.82 7.55
CA GLN A 159 -13.89 13.87 6.90
C GLN A 159 -14.82 13.16 7.89
N VAL A 160 -14.52 13.18 9.19
CA VAL A 160 -15.33 12.54 10.25
C VAL A 160 -16.46 13.48 10.68
N ARG A 161 -17.68 12.93 10.80
CA ARG A 161 -18.83 13.69 11.33
C ARG A 161 -18.71 13.81 12.84
N LYS A 162 -18.95 15.01 13.36
CA LYS A 162 -18.91 15.30 14.81
C LYS A 162 -19.82 14.36 15.64
N LYS A 163 -21.00 14.01 15.09
CA LYS A 163 -21.93 13.05 15.71
C LYS A 163 -21.32 11.66 15.85
N ASP A 164 -20.65 11.18 14.81
CA ASP A 164 -20.03 9.84 14.81
C ASP A 164 -18.85 9.83 15.78
N LEU A 165 -18.04 10.89 15.83
CA LEU A 165 -16.94 11.03 16.79
C LEU A 165 -17.44 11.00 18.25
N ALA A 166 -18.49 11.76 18.56
CA ALA A 166 -19.08 11.77 19.90
C ALA A 166 -19.70 10.42 20.28
N MET A 167 -20.22 9.66 19.31
CA MET A 167 -20.70 8.30 19.54
C MET A 167 -19.54 7.37 19.93
N PHE A 168 -18.42 7.40 19.21
CA PHE A 168 -17.25 6.59 19.54
C PHE A 168 -16.61 6.98 20.87
N GLU A 169 -16.56 8.26 21.19
CA GLU A 169 -16.09 8.76 22.49
C GLU A 169 -16.93 8.20 23.65
N ARG A 170 -18.26 8.18 23.49
CA ARG A 170 -19.19 7.60 24.49
C ARG A 170 -19.13 6.09 24.64
N ILE A 171 -18.60 5.36 23.65
CA ILE A 171 -18.45 3.89 23.71
C ILE A 171 -17.08 3.51 24.28
N ALA A 172 -16.07 4.35 24.12
CA ALA A 172 -14.72 4.10 24.61
C ALA A 172 -14.55 4.38 26.12
N HIS A 173 -15.45 5.16 26.72
CA HIS A 173 -15.57 5.40 28.16
C HIS A 173 -16.69 4.57 28.77
#